data_AF-A0A1B6GNM6-F1
#
_entry.id   AF-A0A1B6GNM6-F1
#
_cell.length_a   1.000
_cell.length_b   1.000
_cell.length_c   1.000
_cell.angle_alpha   90.00
_cell.angle_beta   90.00
_cell.angle_gamma   90.00
#
_symmetry.space_group_name_H-M   'P 1'
#
loop_
_entity.id
_entity.type
_entity.pdbx_description
1 polymer ?
#
loop_
_entity_poly.entity_id
_entity_poly.type
_entity_poly.pdbx_seq_one_letter_code
_entity_poly.pdbx_strand_id
1 'polypeptide(L)'
;AANHNLEVLDLRNNQLDPECAALLAAALRKNTSLRALDVRWNAMEQTGGQSFLTALQTNKTLMTLKLQGNSISNDLLTAIEHCVKHNSGMLRMQSEYEARKELLANHAKAVNNQRTLELRQFAERTQRQIGEMDMEMKEIQRLLGTKQKEVEELENKLSETKRVLEISRREVLTLQDELKLKDENQAAILRDYNLQLETVNKALVANKSAMCLLEEKLEEERKLREDGERERRRDREKIRQLEEEIERRKEELQTSITEHVAAVEEERKQSQQRLALVVEEWSGRLEQKAAEQARAEQVYRERLRAVEAALESAERSRAEQSSQWNMERAKWAEEKANIWA
;
A
#
# COMPACT_ATOMS: atom_id res chain seq x y z
N ALA A 1 68.13 100.46 -80.13
CA ALA A 1 67.71 99.20 -79.48
C ALA A 1 68.32 99.13 -78.09
N ALA A 2 67.59 98.68 -77.07
CA ALA A 2 68.12 98.51 -75.72
C ALA A 2 68.75 97.12 -75.58
N ASN A 3 69.93 97.02 -74.96
CA ASN A 3 70.57 95.74 -74.64
C ASN A 3 70.12 95.32 -73.23
N HIS A 4 69.59 94.09 -73.10
CA HIS A 4 69.05 93.54 -71.85
C HIS A 4 69.91 92.42 -71.24
N ASN A 5 71.04 92.07 -71.87
CA ASN A 5 71.90 90.97 -71.44
C ASN A 5 73.32 91.41 -71.09
N LEU A 6 73.72 92.61 -71.50
CA LEU A 6 75.06 93.11 -71.20
C LEU A 6 75.17 93.44 -69.71
N GLU A 7 76.06 92.74 -69.01
CA GLU A 7 76.31 92.90 -67.58
C GLU A 7 77.57 93.72 -67.27
N VAL A 8 78.58 93.62 -68.12
CA VAL A 8 79.88 94.30 -67.94
C VAL A 8 80.24 95.05 -69.21
N LEU A 9 80.55 96.33 -69.07
CA LEU A 9 80.97 97.19 -70.17
C LEU A 9 82.26 97.92 -69.79
N ASP A 10 83.28 97.78 -70.65
CA ASP A 10 84.58 98.42 -70.49
C ASP A 10 84.81 99.41 -71.63
N LEU A 11 84.96 100.67 -71.29
CA LEU A 11 85.17 101.81 -72.20
C LEU A 11 86.37 102.65 -71.75
N ARG A 12 87.36 102.05 -71.10
CA ARG A 12 88.58 102.74 -70.70
C ARG A 12 89.35 103.33 -71.89
N ASN A 13 89.92 104.52 -71.71
CA ASN A 13 90.84 105.14 -72.68
C ASN A 13 90.25 105.33 -74.10
N ASN A 14 89.02 105.83 -74.20
CA ASN A 14 88.31 106.07 -75.46
C ASN A 14 88.01 107.56 -75.73
N GLN A 15 88.66 108.48 -75.02
CA GLN A 15 88.48 109.94 -75.17
C GLN A 15 87.01 110.38 -75.06
N LEU A 16 86.21 109.73 -74.20
CA LEU A 16 84.81 110.10 -74.01
C LEU A 16 84.71 111.50 -73.38
N ASP A 17 83.98 112.38 -74.07
CA ASP A 17 83.72 113.76 -73.65
C ASP A 17 82.49 113.85 -72.71
N PRO A 18 82.19 115.04 -72.16
CA PRO A 18 81.06 115.21 -71.25
C PRO A 18 79.68 114.96 -71.90
N GLU A 19 79.54 115.20 -73.20
CA GLU A 19 78.29 114.93 -73.95
C GLU A 19 78.04 113.42 -74.08
N CYS A 20 79.08 112.66 -74.41
CA CYS A 20 79.06 111.20 -74.43
C CYS A 20 78.74 110.62 -73.04
N ALA A 21 79.29 111.21 -71.97
CA ALA A 21 78.97 110.81 -70.60
C ALA A 21 77.48 111.03 -70.27
N ALA A 22 76.88 112.13 -70.72
CA ALA A 22 75.45 112.39 -70.54
C ALA A 22 74.56 111.38 -71.29
N LEU A 23 74.95 111.00 -72.51
CA LEU A 23 74.25 109.96 -73.28
C LEU A 23 74.36 108.58 -72.64
N LEU A 24 75.56 108.21 -72.16
CA LEU A 24 75.77 106.96 -71.41
C LEU A 24 74.95 106.93 -70.12
N ALA A 25 74.93 108.02 -69.37
CA ALA A 25 74.09 108.17 -68.18
C ALA A 25 72.60 108.02 -68.50
N ALA A 26 72.12 108.61 -69.60
CA ALA A 26 70.75 108.46 -70.05
C ALA A 26 70.40 107.02 -70.43
N ALA A 27 71.33 106.30 -71.08
CA ALA A 27 71.19 104.89 -71.39
C ALA A 27 71.14 104.03 -70.11
N LEU A 28 72.02 104.32 -69.13
CA LEU A 28 72.04 103.63 -67.83
C LEU A 28 70.73 103.75 -67.07
N ARG A 29 70.04 104.89 -67.11
CA ARG A 29 68.73 105.05 -66.43
C ARG A 29 67.69 104.01 -66.87
N LYS A 30 67.73 103.60 -68.14
CA LYS A 30 66.79 102.64 -68.73
C LYS A 30 67.34 101.21 -68.75
N ASN A 31 68.66 101.06 -68.60
CA ASN A 31 69.29 99.76 -68.63
C ASN A 31 69.13 99.05 -67.29
N THR A 32 68.64 97.80 -67.33
CA THR A 32 68.41 96.98 -66.14
C THR A 32 69.35 95.77 -66.03
N SER A 33 70.24 95.58 -67.01
CA SER A 33 71.12 94.41 -67.11
C SER A 33 72.55 94.72 -66.64
N LEU A 34 73.04 95.94 -66.88
CA LEU A 34 74.41 96.32 -66.63
C LEU A 34 74.68 96.39 -65.13
N ARG A 35 75.72 95.67 -64.71
CA ARG A 35 76.20 95.55 -63.33
C ARG A 35 77.51 96.31 -63.12
N ALA A 36 78.39 96.30 -64.12
CA ALA A 36 79.68 96.97 -64.04
C ALA A 36 79.95 97.83 -65.29
N LEU A 37 80.34 99.09 -65.05
CA LEU A 37 80.79 100.01 -66.09
C LEU A 37 82.16 100.56 -65.73
N ASP A 38 83.11 100.43 -66.64
CA ASP A 38 84.46 100.98 -66.50
C ASP A 38 84.70 102.05 -67.57
N VAL A 39 84.85 103.29 -67.16
CA VAL A 39 85.07 104.45 -68.04
C VAL A 39 86.30 105.23 -67.61
N ARG A 40 87.26 104.56 -66.94
CA ARG A 40 88.49 105.21 -66.49
C ARG A 40 89.30 105.78 -67.65
N TRP A 41 90.09 106.82 -67.37
CA TRP A 41 91.00 107.44 -68.33
C TRP A 41 90.28 108.01 -69.57
N ASN A 42 89.20 108.77 -69.36
CA ASN A 42 88.51 109.53 -70.40
C ASN A 42 88.47 111.03 -70.03
N ALA A 43 87.81 111.88 -70.80
CA ALA A 43 87.76 113.33 -70.61
C ALA A 43 86.33 113.81 -70.26
N MET A 44 85.67 113.14 -69.32
CA MET A 44 84.25 113.37 -69.02
C MET A 44 83.96 114.62 -68.16
N GLU A 45 84.99 115.14 -67.47
CA GLU A 45 84.90 116.33 -66.61
C GLU A 45 83.83 116.22 -65.49
N GLN A 46 83.61 117.29 -64.74
CA GLN A 46 82.64 117.31 -63.63
C GLN A 46 81.20 117.07 -64.10
N THR A 47 80.83 117.61 -65.27
CA THR A 47 79.50 117.53 -65.86
C THR A 47 79.12 116.09 -66.24
N GLY A 48 80.08 115.31 -66.76
CA GLY A 48 79.90 113.88 -67.00
C GLY A 48 79.70 113.09 -65.70
N GLY A 49 80.47 113.40 -64.66
CA GLY A 49 80.28 112.81 -63.32
C GLY A 49 78.89 113.08 -62.73
N GLN A 50 78.37 114.31 -62.87
CA GLN A 50 77.04 114.68 -62.37
C GLN A 50 75.94 113.90 -63.10
N SER A 51 76.10 113.73 -64.41
CA SER A 51 75.19 112.93 -65.23
C SER A 51 75.09 111.49 -64.74
N PHE A 52 76.23 110.84 -64.40
CA PHE A 52 76.24 109.50 -63.81
C PHE A 52 75.59 109.44 -62.43
N LEU A 53 75.83 110.44 -61.57
CA LEU A 53 75.20 110.49 -60.25
C LEU A 53 73.66 110.56 -60.37
N THR A 54 73.14 111.44 -61.21
CA THR A 54 71.69 111.53 -61.47
C THR A 54 71.14 110.23 -62.05
N ALA A 55 71.89 109.56 -62.93
CA ALA A 55 71.48 108.27 -63.46
C ALA A 55 71.37 107.20 -62.36
N LEU A 56 72.35 107.13 -61.45
CA LEU A 56 72.40 106.18 -60.33
C LEU A 56 71.31 106.38 -59.27
N GLN A 57 70.71 107.57 -59.18
CA GLN A 57 69.55 107.78 -58.32
C GLN A 57 68.35 106.92 -58.78
N THR A 58 68.22 106.70 -60.09
CA THR A 58 67.14 105.91 -60.70
C THR A 58 67.56 104.47 -61.00
N ASN A 59 68.78 104.26 -61.48
CA ASN A 59 69.29 102.94 -61.78
C ASN A 59 69.63 102.17 -60.49
N LYS A 60 68.99 101.02 -60.28
CA LYS A 60 69.22 100.13 -59.12
C LYS A 60 70.03 98.88 -59.45
N THR A 61 70.53 98.77 -60.68
CA THR A 61 71.13 97.54 -61.22
C THR A 61 72.64 97.61 -61.30
N LEU A 62 73.21 98.81 -61.45
CA LEU A 62 74.65 99.03 -61.50
C LEU A 62 75.25 98.92 -60.09
N MET A 63 76.24 98.04 -59.98
CA MET A 63 76.94 97.64 -58.75
C MET A 63 78.41 98.02 -58.76
N THR A 64 78.94 98.47 -59.90
CA THR A 64 80.31 98.96 -60.02
C THR A 64 80.37 100.03 -61.10
N LEU A 65 80.89 101.20 -60.75
CA LEU A 65 81.20 102.28 -61.69
C LEU A 65 82.61 102.79 -61.42
N LYS A 66 83.50 102.69 -62.41
CA LYS A 66 84.90 103.14 -62.29
C LYS A 66 85.13 104.38 -63.16
N LEU A 67 85.43 105.50 -62.51
CA LEU A 67 85.52 106.83 -63.12
C LEU A 67 86.91 107.49 -62.94
N GLN A 68 87.88 106.78 -62.38
CA GLN A 68 89.24 107.30 -62.14
C GLN A 68 89.88 107.83 -63.45
N GLY A 69 90.56 108.98 -63.37
CA GLY A 69 91.24 109.58 -64.53
C GLY A 69 90.33 110.36 -65.50
N ASN A 70 89.22 110.94 -65.00
CA ASN A 70 88.26 111.75 -65.78
C ASN A 70 88.15 113.23 -65.35
N SER A 71 89.07 113.74 -64.54
CA SER A 71 89.00 115.10 -63.97
C SER A 71 87.70 115.38 -63.17
N ILE A 72 87.21 114.36 -62.45
CA ILE A 72 86.05 114.42 -61.55
C ILE A 72 86.51 114.67 -60.10
N SER A 73 85.73 115.44 -59.35
CA SER A 73 86.03 115.80 -57.96
C SER A 73 85.84 114.60 -57.04
N ASN A 74 86.64 114.53 -55.97
CA ASN A 74 86.55 113.45 -55.00
C ASN A 74 85.17 113.39 -54.31
N ASP A 75 84.54 114.53 -54.05
CA ASP A 75 83.20 114.60 -53.47
C ASP A 75 82.15 113.94 -54.37
N LEU A 76 82.24 114.15 -55.68
CA LEU A 76 81.33 113.53 -56.64
C LEU A 76 81.59 112.03 -56.80
N LEU A 77 82.86 111.61 -56.79
CA LEU A 77 83.24 110.20 -56.80
C LEU A 77 82.72 109.45 -55.57
N THR A 78 82.86 110.04 -54.38
CA THR A 78 82.35 109.43 -53.13
C THR A 78 80.83 109.33 -53.11
N ALA A 79 80.10 110.32 -53.64
CA ALA A 79 78.65 110.26 -53.79
C ALA A 79 78.21 109.12 -54.74
N ILE A 80 78.89 108.98 -55.87
CA ILE A 80 78.67 107.89 -56.83
C ILE A 80 78.96 106.52 -56.20
N GLU A 81 80.08 106.39 -55.50
CA GLU A 81 80.44 105.16 -54.77
C GLU A 81 79.38 104.79 -53.73
N HIS A 82 78.81 105.77 -53.02
CA HIS A 82 77.73 105.54 -52.06
C HIS A 82 76.47 105.00 -52.75
N CYS A 83 76.05 105.59 -53.88
CA CYS A 83 74.90 105.10 -54.65
C CYS A 83 75.11 103.66 -55.14
N VAL A 84 76.29 103.36 -55.66
CA VAL A 84 76.64 102.04 -56.16
C VAL A 84 76.71 101.00 -55.03
N LYS A 85 77.30 101.35 -53.88
CA LYS A 85 77.30 100.49 -52.68
C LYS A 85 75.88 100.23 -52.16
N HIS A 86 75.01 101.23 -52.18
CA HIS A 86 73.61 101.08 -51.80
C HIS A 86 72.89 100.07 -52.71
N ASN A 87 73.08 100.16 -54.03
CA ASN A 87 72.51 99.18 -54.97
C ASN A 87 73.00 97.75 -54.70
N SER A 88 74.30 97.56 -54.48
CA SER A 88 74.88 96.26 -54.12
C SER A 88 74.34 95.72 -52.80
N GLY A 89 74.17 96.58 -51.79
CA GLY A 89 73.57 96.23 -50.50
C GLY A 89 72.10 95.82 -50.62
N MET A 90 71.31 96.53 -51.43
CA MET A 90 69.92 96.17 -51.68
C MET A 90 69.77 94.81 -52.36
N LEU A 91 70.59 94.50 -53.38
CA LEU A 91 70.55 93.19 -54.03
C LEU A 91 70.86 92.06 -53.03
N ARG A 92 71.91 92.26 -52.23
CA ARG A 92 72.29 91.29 -51.21
C ARG A 92 71.15 91.05 -50.23
N MET A 93 70.54 92.12 -49.71
CA MET A 93 69.39 92.00 -48.80
C MET A 93 68.19 91.31 -49.46
N GLN A 94 67.91 91.57 -50.75
CA GLN A 94 66.85 90.86 -51.47
C GLN A 94 67.13 89.37 -51.60
N SER A 95 68.36 88.99 -51.95
CA SER A 95 68.76 87.59 -52.05
C SER A 95 68.67 86.88 -50.69
N GLU A 96 69.11 87.55 -49.61
CA GLU A 96 69.00 87.03 -48.24
C GLU A 96 67.54 86.89 -47.79
N TYR A 97 66.69 87.85 -48.14
CA TYR A 97 65.25 87.81 -47.86
C TYR A 97 64.57 86.62 -48.55
N GLU A 98 64.79 86.43 -49.85
CA GLU A 98 64.18 85.31 -50.58
C GLU A 98 64.70 83.95 -50.07
N ALA A 99 66.00 83.82 -49.80
CA ALA A 99 66.56 82.60 -49.20
C ALA A 99 65.94 82.30 -47.82
N ARG A 100 65.76 83.33 -46.98
CA ARG A 100 65.15 83.18 -45.65
C ARG A 100 63.67 82.82 -45.74
N LYS A 101 62.93 83.43 -46.67
CA LYS A 101 61.52 83.13 -46.95
C LYS A 101 61.35 81.69 -47.42
N GLU A 102 62.21 81.21 -48.31
CA GLU A 102 62.21 79.83 -48.77
C GLU A 102 62.51 78.85 -47.63
N LEU A 103 63.52 79.13 -46.80
CA LEU A 103 63.85 78.30 -45.64
C LEU A 103 62.69 78.22 -44.65
N LEU A 104 62.04 79.35 -44.35
CA LEU A 104 60.86 79.40 -43.49
C LEU A 104 59.70 78.59 -44.07
N ALA A 105 59.45 78.69 -45.38
CA ALA A 105 58.42 77.92 -46.05
C ALA A 105 58.70 76.41 -45.97
N ASN A 106 59.95 76.00 -46.17
CA ASN A 106 60.36 74.60 -46.07
C ASN A 106 60.27 74.08 -44.63
N HIS A 107 60.64 74.90 -43.64
CA HIS A 107 60.46 74.55 -42.24
C HIS A 107 58.99 74.39 -41.87
N ALA A 108 58.12 75.30 -42.30
CA ALA A 108 56.68 75.19 -42.07
C ALA A 108 56.09 73.92 -42.70
N LYS A 109 56.51 73.57 -43.93
CA LYS A 109 56.12 72.31 -44.59
C LYS A 109 56.61 71.10 -43.80
N ALA A 110 57.86 71.09 -43.36
CA ALA A 110 58.44 69.98 -42.60
C ALA A 110 57.70 69.76 -41.27
N VAL A 111 57.43 70.83 -40.52
CA VAL A 111 56.66 70.78 -39.27
C VAL A 111 55.24 70.27 -39.51
N ASN A 112 54.57 70.75 -40.57
CA ASN A 112 53.22 70.30 -40.88
C ASN A 112 53.18 68.82 -41.30
N ASN A 113 54.15 68.37 -42.09
CA ASN A 113 54.27 66.97 -42.48
C ASN A 113 54.54 66.08 -41.26
N GLN A 114 55.43 66.52 -40.37
CA GLN A 114 55.73 65.82 -39.12
C GLN A 114 54.49 65.69 -38.24
N ARG A 115 53.78 66.80 -38.02
CA ARG A 115 52.52 66.81 -37.24
C ARG A 115 51.46 65.93 -37.87
N THR A 116 51.35 65.93 -39.20
CA THR A 116 50.40 65.07 -39.92
C THR A 116 50.75 63.60 -39.72
N LEU A 117 52.03 63.24 -39.75
CA LEU A 117 52.49 61.87 -39.50
C LEU A 117 52.21 61.43 -38.06
N GLU A 118 52.50 62.28 -37.08
CA GLU A 118 52.23 62.00 -35.67
C GLU A 118 50.73 61.81 -35.41
N LEU A 119 49.88 62.68 -35.96
CA LEU A 119 48.42 62.54 -35.88
C LEU A 119 47.94 61.25 -36.53
N ARG A 120 48.51 60.85 -37.67
CA ARG A 120 48.16 59.60 -38.34
C ARG A 120 48.56 58.39 -37.51
N GLN A 121 49.77 58.38 -36.96
CA GLN A 121 50.24 57.29 -36.09
C GLN A 121 49.40 57.19 -34.82
N PHE A 122 49.02 58.32 -34.23
CA PHE A 122 48.12 58.35 -33.09
C PHE A 122 46.75 57.76 -33.46
N ALA A 123 46.14 58.21 -34.56
CA ALA A 123 44.86 57.70 -35.04
C ALA A 123 44.89 56.19 -35.34
N GLU A 124 45.98 55.67 -35.91
CA GLU A 124 46.15 54.23 -36.14
C GLU A 124 46.27 53.44 -34.82
N ARG A 125 46.98 53.98 -33.82
CA ARG A 125 47.07 53.34 -32.49
C ARG A 125 45.69 53.29 -31.82
N THR A 126 44.96 54.40 -31.83
CA THR A 126 43.61 54.45 -31.26
C THR A 126 42.65 53.54 -32.00
N GLN A 127 42.74 53.45 -33.32
CA GLN A 127 41.89 52.55 -34.12
C GLN A 127 42.18 51.08 -33.82
N ARG A 128 43.46 50.70 -33.61
CA ARG A 128 43.81 49.35 -33.16
C ARG A 128 43.24 49.04 -31.78
N GLN A 129 43.38 49.96 -30.83
CA GLN A 129 42.81 49.80 -29.48
C GLN A 129 41.29 49.65 -29.50
N ILE A 130 40.59 50.46 -30.31
CA ILE A 130 39.14 50.33 -30.50
C ILE A 130 38.81 48.95 -31.08
N GLY A 131 39.56 48.49 -32.08
CA GLY A 131 39.37 47.15 -32.66
C GLY A 131 39.60 46.01 -31.66
N GLU A 132 40.62 46.12 -30.81
CA GLU A 132 40.88 45.16 -29.72
C GLU A 132 39.71 45.16 -28.71
N MET A 133 39.28 46.35 -28.26
CA MET A 133 38.13 46.49 -27.37
C MET A 133 36.82 45.95 -27.97
N ASP A 134 36.59 46.16 -29.27
CA ASP A 134 35.42 45.61 -29.97
C ASP A 134 35.44 44.08 -30.03
N MET A 135 36.63 43.47 -30.20
CA MET A 135 36.78 42.02 -30.17
C MET A 135 36.55 41.46 -28.76
N GLU A 136 37.08 42.11 -27.72
CA GLU A 136 36.79 41.77 -26.32
C GLU A 136 35.31 41.90 -25.99
N MET A 137 34.66 42.98 -26.44
CA MET A 137 33.23 43.22 -26.22
C MET A 137 32.38 42.14 -26.90
N LYS A 138 32.72 41.73 -28.12
CA LYS A 138 32.04 40.62 -28.82
C LYS A 138 32.19 39.30 -28.07
N GLU A 139 33.36 39.02 -27.53
CA GLU A 139 33.59 37.80 -26.76
C GLU A 139 32.81 37.80 -25.44
N ILE A 140 32.77 38.94 -24.74
CA ILE A 140 31.93 39.12 -23.55
C ILE A 140 30.45 38.92 -23.89
N GLN A 141 29.96 39.49 -24.99
CA GLN A 141 28.57 39.31 -25.44
C GLN A 141 28.26 37.84 -25.77
N ARG A 142 29.20 37.13 -26.41
CA ARG A 142 29.06 35.70 -26.71
C ARG A 142 28.95 34.88 -25.42
N LEU A 143 29.85 35.14 -24.46
CA LEU A 143 29.85 34.47 -23.15
C LEU A 143 28.56 34.78 -22.39
N LEU A 144 28.12 36.04 -22.36
CA LEU A 144 26.87 36.44 -21.75
C LEU A 144 25.68 35.69 -22.36
N GLY A 145 25.63 35.58 -23.69
CA GLY A 145 24.59 34.82 -24.38
C GLY A 145 24.60 33.32 -24.03
N THR A 146 25.78 32.71 -23.89
CA THR A 146 25.86 31.31 -23.43
C THR A 146 25.39 31.15 -21.98
N LYS A 147 25.74 32.09 -21.10
CA LYS A 147 25.31 32.07 -19.70
C LYS A 147 23.83 32.32 -19.53
N GLN A 148 23.23 33.18 -20.35
CA GLN A 148 21.77 33.38 -20.37
C GLN A 148 21.04 32.07 -20.73
N LYS A 149 21.52 31.33 -21.73
CA LYS A 149 20.94 30.02 -22.08
C LYS A 149 21.08 28.99 -20.95
N GLU A 150 22.25 28.95 -20.29
CA GLU A 150 22.44 28.08 -19.12
C GLU A 150 21.46 28.41 -17.98
N VAL A 151 21.22 29.70 -17.71
CA VAL A 151 20.25 30.15 -16.70
C VAL A 151 18.84 29.73 -17.09
N GLU A 152 18.43 29.94 -18.34
CA GLU A 152 17.10 29.53 -18.84
C GLU A 152 16.88 28.01 -18.73
N GLU A 153 17.90 27.20 -19.05
CA GLU A 153 17.86 25.75 -18.85
C GLU A 153 17.71 25.35 -17.38
N LEU A 154 18.42 26.03 -16.48
CA LEU A 154 18.33 25.79 -15.04
C LEU A 154 16.97 26.20 -14.48
N GLU A 155 16.41 27.32 -14.93
CA GLU A 155 15.07 27.78 -14.56
C GLU A 155 14.01 26.78 -15.02
N ASN A 156 14.12 26.26 -16.24
CA ASN A 156 13.23 25.22 -16.75
C ASN A 156 13.32 23.93 -15.92
N LYS A 157 14.53 23.44 -15.62
CA LYS A 157 14.74 22.28 -14.73
C LYS A 157 14.17 22.54 -13.33
N LEU A 158 14.36 23.73 -12.79
CA LEU A 158 13.81 24.14 -11.49
C LEU A 158 12.28 24.16 -11.51
N SER A 159 11.66 24.62 -12.60
CA SER A 159 10.20 24.63 -12.74
C SER A 159 9.63 23.21 -12.78
N GLU A 160 10.26 22.28 -13.49
CA GLU A 160 9.79 20.90 -13.58
C GLU A 160 9.96 20.16 -12.25
N THR A 161 11.12 20.33 -11.59
CA THR A 161 11.34 19.75 -10.25
C THR A 161 10.38 20.30 -9.21
N LYS A 162 10.05 21.59 -9.24
CA LYS A 162 8.99 22.18 -8.40
C LYS A 162 7.64 21.53 -8.67
N ARG A 163 7.28 21.31 -9.94
CA ARG A 163 6.01 20.68 -10.34
C ARG A 163 5.91 19.25 -9.83
N VAL A 164 6.97 18.45 -10.00
CA VAL A 164 7.06 17.07 -9.51
C VAL A 164 6.94 17.04 -7.99
N LEU A 165 7.67 17.92 -7.28
CA LEU A 165 7.60 18.01 -5.83
C LEU A 165 6.19 18.36 -5.34
N GLU A 166 5.48 19.24 -6.05
CA GLU A 166 4.11 19.62 -5.71
C GLU A 166 3.14 18.44 -5.89
N ILE A 167 3.29 17.66 -6.96
CA ILE A 167 2.52 16.43 -7.18
C ILE A 167 2.78 15.44 -6.05
N SER A 168 4.05 15.11 -5.76
CA SER A 168 4.39 14.19 -4.67
C SER A 168 3.91 14.70 -3.30
N ARG A 169 3.92 16.01 -3.05
CA ARG A 169 3.36 16.59 -1.82
C ARG A 169 1.85 16.38 -1.71
N ARG A 170 1.11 16.51 -2.81
CA ARG A 170 -0.33 16.21 -2.85
C ARG A 170 -0.60 14.73 -2.60
N GLU A 171 0.19 13.83 -3.20
CA GLU A 171 0.10 12.39 -2.96
C GLU A 171 0.35 12.02 -1.50
N VAL A 172 1.35 12.64 -0.86
CA VAL A 172 1.60 12.43 0.58
C VAL A 172 0.41 12.88 1.43
N LEU A 173 -0.21 14.02 1.10
CA LEU A 173 -1.42 14.48 1.81
C LEU A 173 -2.59 13.51 1.65
N THR A 174 -2.84 13.01 0.44
CA THR A 174 -3.92 12.04 0.20
C THR A 174 -3.67 10.74 0.96
N LEU A 175 -2.43 10.25 0.97
CA LEU A 175 -2.05 9.05 1.72
C LEU A 175 -2.19 9.25 3.24
N GLN A 176 -1.87 10.45 3.74
CA GLN A 176 -2.07 10.78 5.16
C GLN A 176 -3.55 10.75 5.55
N ASP A 177 -4.44 11.27 4.70
CA ASP A 177 -5.88 11.25 4.97
C ASP A 177 -6.46 9.83 4.88
N GLU A 178 -6.02 9.01 3.91
CA GLU A 178 -6.37 7.59 3.85
C GLU A 178 -5.93 6.81 5.08
N LEU A 179 -4.74 7.12 5.62
CA LEU A 179 -4.21 6.45 6.80
C LEU A 179 -5.01 6.83 8.05
N LYS A 180 -5.36 8.11 8.22
CA LYS A 180 -6.27 8.57 9.29
C LYS A 180 -7.62 7.86 9.21
N LEU A 181 -8.21 7.76 8.01
CA LEU A 181 -9.49 7.07 7.83
C LEU A 181 -9.38 5.58 8.18
N LYS A 182 -8.27 4.92 7.82
CA LYS A 182 -8.02 3.52 8.22
C LYS A 182 -7.88 3.38 9.74
N ASP A 183 -7.17 4.28 10.40
CA ASP A 183 -7.03 4.28 11.87
C ASP A 183 -8.38 4.49 12.55
N GLU A 184 -9.20 5.44 12.07
CA GLU A 184 -10.56 5.69 12.57
C GLU A 184 -11.47 4.47 12.38
N ASN A 185 -11.42 3.83 11.21
CA ASN A 185 -12.17 2.62 10.91
C ASN A 185 -11.71 1.45 11.80
N GLN A 186 -10.40 1.24 11.98
CA GLN A 186 -9.88 0.23 12.89
C GLN A 186 -10.32 0.49 14.33
N ALA A 187 -10.28 1.75 14.79
CA ALA A 187 -10.74 2.13 16.11
C ALA A 187 -12.26 1.93 16.27
N ALA A 188 -13.06 2.11 15.22
CA ALA A 188 -14.49 1.81 15.23
C ALA A 188 -14.75 0.30 15.34
N ILE A 189 -14.08 -0.52 14.52
CA ILE A 189 -14.18 -1.98 14.56
C ILE A 189 -13.78 -2.52 15.95
N LEU A 190 -12.68 -2.03 16.52
CA LEU A 190 -12.24 -2.41 17.87
C LEU A 190 -13.26 -2.02 18.94
N ARG A 191 -13.90 -0.85 18.82
CA ARG A 191 -14.98 -0.43 19.72
C ARG A 191 -16.18 -1.37 19.63
N ASP A 192 -16.63 -1.71 18.43
CA ASP A 192 -17.76 -2.61 18.22
C ASP A 192 -17.46 -4.02 18.74
N TYR A 193 -16.26 -4.53 18.49
CA TYR A 193 -15.80 -5.82 19.00
C TYR A 193 -15.74 -5.86 20.52
N ASN A 194 -15.22 -4.80 21.15
CA ASN A 194 -15.21 -4.69 22.61
C ASN A 194 -16.63 -4.64 23.20
N LEU A 195 -17.55 -3.91 22.55
CA LEU A 195 -18.95 -3.88 22.97
C LEU A 195 -19.59 -5.27 22.87
N GLN A 196 -19.35 -6.00 21.78
CA GLN A 196 -19.80 -7.38 21.62
C GLN A 196 -19.22 -8.29 22.72
N LEU A 197 -17.91 -8.21 22.97
CA LEU A 197 -17.27 -8.96 24.06
C LEU A 197 -17.90 -8.65 25.42
N GLU A 198 -18.19 -7.39 25.72
CA GLU A 198 -18.89 -7.02 26.96
C GLU A 198 -20.29 -7.64 27.05
N THR A 199 -21.07 -7.62 25.96
CA THR A 199 -22.41 -8.23 25.95
C THR A 199 -22.35 -9.74 26.17
N VAL A 200 -21.42 -10.43 25.51
CA VAL A 200 -21.20 -11.86 25.68
C VAL A 200 -20.72 -12.17 27.10
N ASN A 201 -19.80 -11.38 27.66
CA ASN A 201 -19.34 -11.55 29.03
C ASN A 201 -20.47 -11.36 30.04
N LYS A 202 -21.33 -10.35 29.87
CA LYS A 202 -22.52 -10.17 30.72
C LYS A 202 -23.46 -11.37 30.63
N ALA A 203 -23.74 -11.88 29.42
CA ALA A 203 -24.56 -13.06 29.21
C ALA A 203 -23.94 -14.32 29.83
N LEU A 204 -22.62 -14.50 29.71
CA LEU A 204 -21.88 -15.61 30.30
C LEU A 204 -21.98 -15.58 31.83
N VAL A 205 -21.81 -14.39 32.45
CA VAL A 205 -21.95 -14.22 33.90
C VAL A 205 -23.38 -14.56 34.34
N ALA A 206 -24.40 -14.06 33.63
CA ALA A 206 -25.79 -14.38 33.91
C ALA A 206 -26.10 -15.88 33.78
N ASN A 207 -25.53 -16.55 32.76
CA ASN A 207 -25.70 -17.98 32.56
C ASN A 207 -24.99 -18.80 33.64
N LYS A 208 -23.78 -18.39 34.05
CA LYS A 208 -23.09 -18.99 35.20
C LYS A 208 -23.90 -18.89 36.49
N SER A 209 -24.50 -17.73 36.77
CA SER A 209 -25.37 -17.59 37.95
C SER A 209 -26.63 -18.46 37.83
N ALA A 210 -27.21 -18.56 36.64
CA ALA A 210 -28.39 -19.42 36.41
C ALA A 210 -28.05 -20.91 36.55
N MET A 211 -26.88 -21.35 36.07
CA MET A 211 -26.38 -22.71 36.28
C MET A 211 -26.21 -23.03 37.76
N CYS A 212 -25.60 -22.13 38.55
CA CYS A 212 -25.45 -22.32 39.99
C CYS A 212 -26.81 -22.51 40.70
N LEU A 213 -27.81 -21.67 40.34
CA LEU A 213 -29.17 -21.81 40.86
C LEU A 213 -29.85 -23.13 40.44
N LEU A 214 -29.58 -23.61 39.21
CA LEU A 214 -30.10 -24.89 38.74
C LEU A 214 -29.42 -26.07 39.45
N GLU A 215 -28.12 -25.99 39.69
CA GLU A 215 -27.36 -26.98 40.46
C GLU A 215 -27.89 -27.05 41.90
N GLU A 216 -28.15 -25.91 42.54
CA GLU A 216 -28.76 -25.84 43.86
C GLU A 216 -30.15 -26.49 43.88
N LYS A 217 -31.03 -26.14 42.92
CA LYS A 217 -32.35 -26.76 42.78
C LYS A 217 -32.29 -28.27 42.49
N LEU A 218 -31.32 -28.71 41.68
CA LEU A 218 -31.12 -30.13 41.39
C LEU A 218 -30.72 -30.88 42.66
N GLU A 219 -29.86 -30.27 43.49
CA GLU A 219 -29.45 -30.84 44.76
C GLU A 219 -30.60 -30.90 45.77
N GLU A 220 -31.47 -29.88 45.81
CA GLU A 220 -32.71 -29.90 46.58
C GLU A 220 -33.66 -31.03 46.12
N GLU A 221 -33.89 -31.17 44.81
CA GLU A 221 -34.68 -32.27 44.24
C GLU A 221 -34.08 -33.64 44.56
N ARG A 222 -32.75 -33.78 44.51
CA ARG A 222 -32.06 -35.02 44.87
C ARG A 222 -32.32 -35.38 46.33
N LYS A 223 -32.16 -34.42 47.25
CA LYS A 223 -32.47 -34.62 48.68
C LYS A 223 -33.93 -35.02 48.88
N LEU A 224 -34.86 -34.35 48.21
CA LEU A 224 -36.28 -34.66 48.29
C LEU A 224 -36.59 -36.08 47.76
N ARG A 225 -35.96 -36.47 46.65
CA ARG A 225 -36.09 -37.84 46.11
C ARG A 225 -35.52 -38.88 47.06
N GLU A 226 -34.35 -38.63 47.65
CA GLU A 226 -33.76 -39.52 48.65
C GLU A 226 -34.66 -39.65 49.87
N ASP A 227 -35.21 -38.56 50.39
CA ASP A 227 -36.16 -38.57 51.51
C ASP A 227 -37.42 -39.39 51.15
N GLY A 228 -37.98 -39.16 49.97
CA GLY A 228 -39.12 -39.94 49.46
C GLY A 228 -38.78 -41.42 49.18
N GLU A 229 -37.54 -41.74 48.83
CA GLU A 229 -37.07 -43.13 48.74
C GLU A 229 -36.92 -43.79 50.12
N ARG A 230 -36.41 -43.05 51.11
CA ARG A 230 -36.32 -43.52 52.50
C ARG A 230 -37.71 -43.77 53.07
N GLU A 231 -38.69 -42.92 52.78
CA GLU A 231 -40.08 -43.10 53.18
C GLU A 231 -40.70 -44.34 52.51
N ARG A 232 -40.57 -44.46 51.18
CA ARG A 232 -40.99 -45.68 50.45
C ARG A 232 -40.31 -46.95 50.94
N ARG A 233 -39.04 -46.89 51.38
CA ARG A 233 -38.35 -48.02 52.03
C ARG A 233 -39.00 -48.37 53.37
N ARG A 234 -39.30 -47.38 54.24
CA ARG A 234 -40.00 -47.64 55.50
C ARG A 234 -41.37 -48.27 55.26
N ASP A 235 -42.11 -47.78 54.26
CA ASP A 235 -43.42 -48.34 53.96
C ASP A 235 -43.33 -49.75 53.38
N ARG A 236 -42.34 -50.04 52.53
CA ARG A 236 -42.06 -51.42 52.08
C ARG A 236 -41.70 -52.35 53.25
N GLU A 237 -40.91 -51.87 54.21
CA GLU A 237 -40.57 -52.65 55.41
C GLU A 237 -41.81 -52.96 56.25
N LYS A 238 -42.70 -51.98 56.44
CA LYS A 238 -44.00 -52.20 57.12
C LYS A 238 -44.87 -53.18 56.36
N ILE A 239 -44.96 -53.07 55.04
CA ILE A 239 -45.71 -54.01 54.20
C ILE A 239 -45.15 -55.42 54.38
N ARG A 240 -43.83 -55.59 54.32
CA ARG A 240 -43.18 -56.87 54.55
C ARG A 240 -43.50 -57.44 55.95
N GLN A 241 -43.44 -56.62 56.99
CA GLN A 241 -43.81 -57.04 58.36
C GLN A 241 -45.27 -57.49 58.44
N LEU A 242 -46.19 -56.79 57.78
CA LEU A 242 -47.59 -57.18 57.71
C LEU A 242 -47.80 -58.47 56.91
N GLU A 243 -47.05 -58.67 55.82
CA GLU A 243 -47.07 -59.91 55.05
C GLU A 243 -46.57 -61.10 55.87
N GLU A 244 -45.47 -60.94 56.61
CA GLU A 244 -44.97 -61.96 57.56
C GLU A 244 -46.00 -62.26 58.66
N GLU A 245 -46.70 -61.25 59.18
CA GLU A 245 -47.75 -61.43 60.20
C GLU A 245 -49.00 -62.14 59.63
N ILE A 246 -49.38 -61.84 58.39
CA ILE A 246 -50.44 -62.55 57.67
C ILE A 246 -50.06 -64.01 57.47
N GLU A 247 -48.84 -64.30 57.02
CA GLU A 247 -48.42 -65.68 56.79
C GLU A 247 -48.32 -66.47 58.09
N ARG A 248 -47.83 -65.85 59.18
CA ARG A 248 -47.85 -66.47 60.51
C ARG A 248 -49.27 -66.80 60.98
N ARG A 249 -50.22 -65.87 60.83
CA ARG A 249 -51.65 -66.11 61.15
C ARG A 249 -52.25 -67.22 60.29
N LYS A 250 -51.85 -67.30 59.02
CA LYS A 250 -52.30 -68.33 58.09
C LYS A 250 -51.75 -69.70 58.49
N GLU A 251 -50.48 -69.78 58.89
CA GLU A 251 -49.88 -70.99 59.46
C GLU A 251 -50.56 -71.41 60.77
N GLU A 252 -50.83 -70.47 61.69
CA GLU A 252 -51.58 -70.69 62.94
C GLU A 252 -53.02 -71.21 62.69
N LEU A 253 -53.71 -70.65 61.70
CA LEU A 253 -55.02 -71.13 61.27
C LEU A 253 -54.94 -72.53 60.65
N GLN A 254 -53.89 -72.79 59.88
CA GLN A 254 -53.70 -74.07 59.21
C GLN A 254 -53.38 -75.19 60.21
N THR A 255 -52.58 -74.93 61.25
CA THR A 255 -52.35 -75.87 62.35
C THR A 255 -53.63 -76.12 63.15
N SER A 256 -54.40 -75.09 63.49
CA SER A 256 -55.70 -75.24 64.16
C SER A 256 -56.69 -76.07 63.34
N ILE A 257 -56.76 -75.88 62.01
CA ILE A 257 -57.59 -76.69 61.12
C ILE A 257 -57.12 -78.16 61.17
N THR A 258 -55.82 -78.44 61.12
CA THR A 258 -55.31 -79.82 61.17
C THR A 258 -55.59 -80.50 62.52
N GLU A 259 -55.52 -79.76 63.63
CA GLU A 259 -55.87 -80.27 64.96
C GLU A 259 -57.36 -80.60 65.08
N HIS A 260 -58.24 -79.73 64.55
CA HIS A 260 -59.67 -79.97 64.51
C HIS A 260 -60.05 -81.15 63.60
N VAL A 261 -59.38 -81.32 62.46
CA VAL A 261 -59.60 -82.48 61.57
C VAL A 261 -59.17 -83.78 62.26
N ALA A 262 -58.01 -83.79 62.93
CA ALA A 262 -57.54 -84.96 63.67
C ALA A 262 -58.48 -85.35 64.82
N ALA A 263 -59.05 -84.38 65.54
CA ALA A 263 -60.02 -84.64 66.61
C ALA A 263 -61.31 -85.29 66.07
N VAL A 264 -61.82 -84.84 64.92
CA VAL A 264 -63.01 -85.40 64.27
C VAL A 264 -62.74 -86.80 63.73
N GLU A 265 -61.55 -87.05 63.18
CA GLU A 265 -61.17 -88.40 62.72
C GLU A 265 -61.06 -89.40 63.88
N GLU A 266 -60.57 -88.98 65.04
CA GLU A 266 -60.48 -89.82 66.23
C GLU A 266 -61.88 -90.17 66.79
N GLU A 267 -62.80 -89.21 66.83
CA GLU A 267 -64.21 -89.45 67.20
C GLU A 267 -64.93 -90.41 66.24
N ARG A 268 -64.67 -90.28 64.93
CA ARG A 268 -65.21 -91.18 63.92
C ARG A 268 -64.70 -92.61 64.12
N LYS A 269 -63.42 -92.79 64.44
CA LYS A 269 -62.78 -94.09 64.69
C LYS A 269 -63.41 -94.79 65.91
N GLN A 270 -63.60 -94.04 67.00
CA GLN A 270 -64.25 -94.55 68.21
C GLN A 270 -65.73 -94.92 67.99
N SER A 271 -66.42 -94.22 67.09
CA SER A 271 -67.81 -94.53 66.72
C SER A 271 -67.93 -95.78 65.86
N GLN A 272 -66.98 -96.00 64.94
CA GLN A 272 -66.92 -97.21 64.12
C GLN A 272 -66.61 -98.48 64.94
N GLN A 273 -65.75 -98.40 65.95
CA GLN A 273 -65.45 -99.53 66.83
C GLN A 273 -66.66 -99.96 67.68
N ARG A 274 -67.49 -99.02 68.14
CA ARG A 274 -68.74 -99.35 68.86
C ARG A 274 -69.75 -100.08 67.98
N LEU A 275 -69.84 -99.73 66.70
CA LEU A 275 -70.73 -100.40 65.74
C LEU A 275 -70.27 -101.82 65.42
N ALA A 276 -68.96 -102.07 65.32
CA ALA A 276 -68.43 -103.41 65.06
C ALA A 276 -68.76 -104.42 66.18
N LEU A 277 -68.63 -104.00 67.45
CA LEU A 277 -68.99 -104.82 68.61
C LEU A 277 -70.47 -105.20 68.65
N VAL A 278 -71.36 -104.28 68.26
CA VAL A 278 -72.80 -104.54 68.19
C VAL A 278 -73.12 -105.52 67.06
N VAL A 279 -72.44 -105.45 65.91
CA VAL A 279 -72.68 -106.40 64.81
C VAL A 279 -72.27 -107.83 65.20
N GLU A 280 -71.16 -108.00 65.93
CA GLU A 280 -70.64 -109.30 66.35
C GLU A 280 -71.55 -110.02 67.38
N GLU A 281 -72.11 -109.28 68.35
CA GLU A 281 -73.05 -109.84 69.34
C GLU A 281 -74.35 -110.36 68.70
N TRP A 282 -74.85 -109.68 67.68
CA TRP A 282 -76.10 -110.06 67.03
C TRP A 282 -75.93 -111.26 66.10
N SER A 283 -74.77 -111.44 65.45
CA SER A 283 -74.49 -112.66 64.67
C SER A 283 -74.43 -113.92 65.54
N GLY A 284 -73.81 -113.85 66.73
CA GLY A 284 -73.69 -115.01 67.63
C GLY A 284 -75.03 -115.50 68.20
N ARG A 285 -75.97 -114.59 68.46
CA ARG A 285 -77.32 -114.97 68.95
C ARG A 285 -78.19 -115.61 67.86
N LEU A 286 -77.94 -115.30 66.59
CA LEU A 286 -78.70 -115.86 65.46
C LEU A 286 -78.29 -117.31 65.16
N GLU A 287 -77.01 -117.64 65.28
CA GLU A 287 -76.51 -119.01 65.09
C GLU A 287 -76.97 -119.99 66.18
N GLN A 288 -77.09 -119.52 67.43
CA GLN A 288 -77.61 -120.33 68.54
C GLN A 288 -79.07 -120.75 68.34
N LYS A 289 -79.94 -119.84 67.87
CA LYS A 289 -81.35 -120.15 67.60
C LYS A 289 -81.55 -121.11 66.43
N ALA A 290 -80.69 -121.04 65.41
CA ALA A 290 -80.73 -121.95 64.27
C ALA A 290 -80.38 -123.40 64.67
N ALA A 291 -79.46 -123.58 65.62
CA ALA A 291 -79.05 -124.91 66.11
C ALA A 291 -80.12 -125.61 66.98
N GLU A 292 -80.97 -124.85 67.68
CA GLU A 292 -82.09 -125.40 68.47
C GLU A 292 -83.24 -125.88 67.58
N GLN A 293 -83.55 -125.16 66.49
CA GLN A 293 -84.60 -125.57 65.54
C GLN A 293 -84.24 -126.85 64.77
N ALA A 294 -82.97 -127.04 64.41
CA ALA A 294 -82.52 -128.25 63.71
C ALA A 294 -82.66 -129.53 64.57
N ARG A 295 -82.48 -129.43 65.89
CA ARG A 295 -82.64 -130.57 66.82
C ARG A 295 -84.09 -130.98 67.02
N ALA A 296 -85.03 -130.04 66.91
CA ALA A 296 -86.47 -130.32 67.05
C ALA A 296 -87.04 -131.06 65.81
N GLU A 297 -86.60 -130.73 64.60
CA GLU A 297 -87.09 -131.38 63.37
C GLU A 297 -86.67 -132.86 63.24
N GLN A 298 -85.52 -133.24 63.78
CA GLN A 298 -85.00 -134.60 63.67
C GLN A 298 -85.84 -135.60 64.50
N VAL A 299 -86.37 -135.16 65.65
CA VAL A 299 -87.21 -135.99 66.55
C VAL A 299 -88.62 -136.21 65.98
N TYR A 300 -89.16 -135.24 65.23
CA TYR A 300 -90.49 -135.40 64.59
C TYR A 300 -90.47 -136.38 63.41
N ARG A 301 -89.35 -136.50 62.69
CA ARG A 301 -89.22 -137.46 61.57
C ARG A 301 -89.15 -138.92 62.03
N GLU A 302 -88.59 -139.20 63.20
CA GLU A 302 -88.52 -140.58 63.73
C GLU A 302 -89.88 -141.08 64.24
N ARG A 303 -90.71 -140.19 64.81
CA ARG A 303 -92.07 -140.54 65.25
C ARG A 303 -93.04 -140.78 64.09
N LEU A 304 -92.86 -140.11 62.95
CA LEU A 304 -93.72 -140.28 61.78
C LEU A 304 -93.57 -141.69 61.15
N ARG A 305 -92.33 -142.20 61.07
CA ARG A 305 -92.03 -143.54 60.54
C ARG A 305 -92.62 -144.69 61.38
N ALA A 306 -92.77 -144.48 62.69
CA ALA A 306 -93.35 -145.49 63.59
C ALA A 306 -94.88 -145.62 63.43
N VAL A 307 -95.58 -144.54 63.05
CA VAL A 307 -97.04 -144.55 62.85
C VAL A 307 -97.42 -145.16 61.50
N GLU A 308 -96.59 -144.96 60.47
CA GLU A 308 -96.80 -145.58 59.14
C GLU A 308 -96.65 -147.11 59.18
N ALA A 309 -95.71 -147.64 59.97
CA ALA A 309 -95.56 -149.09 60.16
C ALA A 309 -96.74 -149.74 60.91
N ALA A 310 -97.39 -149.01 61.81
CA ALA A 310 -98.59 -149.49 62.51
C ALA A 310 -99.81 -149.59 61.57
N LEU A 311 -99.89 -148.68 60.58
CA LEU A 311 -100.98 -148.64 59.60
C LEU A 311 -100.93 -149.83 58.63
N GLU A 312 -99.73 -150.19 58.14
CA GLU A 312 -99.56 -151.36 57.24
C GLU A 312 -99.96 -152.69 57.89
N SER A 313 -99.74 -152.83 59.21
CA SER A 313 -100.11 -154.07 59.93
C SER A 313 -101.62 -154.20 60.16
N ALA A 314 -102.33 -153.08 60.31
CA ALA A 314 -103.78 -153.04 60.47
C ALA A 314 -104.51 -153.35 59.15
N GLU A 315 -103.93 -152.97 58.01
CA GLU A 315 -104.49 -153.28 56.69
C GLU A 315 -104.36 -154.76 56.31
N ARG A 316 -103.29 -155.44 56.73
CA ARG A 316 -103.15 -156.91 56.55
C ARG A 316 -104.20 -157.70 57.33
N SER A 317 -104.50 -157.27 58.56
CA SER A 317 -105.56 -157.88 59.40
C SER A 317 -106.97 -157.70 58.81
N ARG A 318 -107.20 -156.58 58.10
CA ARG A 318 -108.46 -156.30 57.39
C ARG A 318 -108.61 -157.12 56.10
N ALA A 319 -107.50 -157.43 55.41
CA ALA A 319 -107.51 -158.25 54.21
C ALA A 319 -107.83 -159.73 54.51
N GLU A 320 -107.36 -160.27 55.64
CA GLU A 320 -107.61 -161.67 56.02
C GLU A 320 -109.07 -161.90 56.48
N GLN A 321 -109.67 -160.97 57.22
CA GLN A 321 -111.09 -161.04 57.60
C GLN A 321 -112.04 -160.91 56.40
N SER A 322 -111.65 -160.14 55.38
CA SER A 322 -112.41 -160.01 54.12
C SER A 322 -112.34 -161.28 53.26
N SER A 323 -111.25 -162.04 53.34
CA SER A 323 -111.07 -163.29 52.60
C SER A 323 -111.96 -164.43 53.12
N GLN A 324 -112.09 -164.58 54.45
CA GLN A 324 -112.92 -165.65 55.02
C GLN A 324 -114.43 -165.36 54.90
N TRP A 325 -114.84 -164.10 55.03
CA TRP A 325 -116.24 -163.70 54.82
C TRP A 325 -116.73 -163.98 53.38
N ASN A 326 -115.84 -163.85 52.38
CA ASN A 326 -116.17 -164.21 51.00
C ASN A 326 -116.28 -165.73 50.76
N MET A 327 -115.64 -166.56 51.59
CA MET A 327 -115.73 -168.02 51.50
C MET A 327 -117.05 -168.56 52.08
N GLU A 328 -117.55 -167.94 53.16
CA GLU A 328 -118.89 -168.22 53.71
C GLU A 328 -120.00 -167.79 52.73
N ARG A 329 -119.77 -166.70 51.97
CA ARG A 329 -120.72 -166.22 50.96
C ARG A 329 -120.79 -167.09 49.70
N ALA A 330 -119.70 -167.79 49.35
CA ALA A 330 -119.66 -168.67 48.18
C ALA A 330 -120.41 -170.00 48.40
N LYS A 331 -120.44 -170.55 49.63
CA LYS A 331 -121.19 -171.80 49.90
C LYS A 331 -122.69 -171.56 50.08
N TRP A 332 -123.10 -170.42 50.67
CA TRP A 332 -124.50 -169.99 50.70
C TRP A 332 -125.06 -169.65 49.30
N ALA A 333 -124.20 -169.43 48.31
CA ALA A 333 -124.60 -169.18 46.92
C ALA A 333 -124.87 -170.46 46.10
N GLU A 334 -124.36 -171.63 46.52
CA GLU A 334 -124.61 -172.91 45.81
C GLU A 334 -125.77 -173.72 46.40
N GLU A 335 -126.19 -173.44 47.64
CA GLU A 335 -127.46 -173.92 48.22
C GLU A 335 -128.73 -173.39 47.50
N LYS A 336 -128.60 -172.46 46.53
CA LYS A 336 -129.74 -171.81 45.86
C LYS A 336 -129.87 -172.05 44.35
N ALA A 337 -128.96 -172.79 43.71
CA ALA A 337 -129.02 -173.00 42.25
C ALA A 337 -129.76 -174.27 41.78
N ASN A 338 -129.92 -175.35 42.56
CA ASN A 338 -130.59 -176.57 42.06
C ASN A 338 -131.68 -177.14 42.97
N ILE A 339 -132.78 -176.36 43.01
CA ILE A 339 -134.17 -176.88 43.02
C ILE A 339 -134.83 -176.63 41.63
N TRP A 340 -134.16 -176.06 40.61
CA TRP A 340 -134.72 -175.79 39.27
C TRP A 340 -134.01 -176.46 38.07
N ALA A 341 -133.36 -177.62 38.29
CA ALA A 341 -133.46 -178.85 37.50
C ALA A 341 -132.71 -179.98 38.23
#